data_AF-A0A813HAH6-F1
#
_entry.id   AF-A0A813HAH6-F1
#
_cell.length_a   1.000
_cell.length_b   1.000
_cell.length_c   1.000
_cell.angle_alpha   90.00
_cell.angle_beta   90.00
_cell.angle_gamma   90.00
#
_symmetry.space_group_name_H-M   'P 1'
#
loop_
_entity.id
_entity.type
_entity.pdbx_description
1 polymer ?
#
loop_
_entity_poly.entity_id
_entity_poly.type
_entity_poly.pdbx_seq_one_letter_code
_entity_poly.pdbx_strand_id
1 'polypeptide(L)'
;MTQFVLIAALGAIASVSAAGPDAVFLGTAGTYAILSKAGISSVPASVITGHIGVSPIAATAITGFSLTADSTNVFATSTQVTGQVYAADYAVPTPSNLNTAIGNMETAYTDAAGRQPVDDDKKDLGSGDLGGMTLKPGLYNFSSSVTIPTAGLIIRGNPTGSLIPDTWIFQIAGNLIMAANTRVTLQGGALASNIVWQVAGFVEVGDEAHLEGILLVKTGAQFSTGASLNGRILAQTAVTLQSTTVTQPSDGRLLAQTADILA
;
A
#
# COMPACT_ATOMS: atom_id res chain seq x y z
N MET A 1 29.14 17.32 -60.62
CA MET A 1 27.94 16.96 -59.84
C MET A 1 28.38 15.95 -58.80
N THR A 2 28.59 16.38 -57.56
CA THR A 2 29.02 15.50 -56.47
C THR A 2 27.83 15.32 -55.54
N GLN A 3 27.28 14.12 -55.52
CA GLN A 3 26.04 13.75 -54.84
C GLN A 3 26.33 13.51 -53.35
N PHE A 4 25.68 14.28 -52.47
CA PHE A 4 25.69 14.03 -51.03
C PHE A 4 24.69 12.91 -50.71
N VAL A 5 25.17 11.82 -50.10
CA VAL A 5 24.33 10.75 -49.56
C VAL A 5 24.03 11.08 -48.09
N LEU A 6 22.77 11.34 -47.77
CA LEU A 6 22.29 11.50 -46.41
C LEU A 6 22.00 10.11 -45.84
N ILE A 7 22.79 9.64 -44.86
CA ILE A 7 22.48 8.42 -44.11
C ILE A 7 21.53 8.82 -42.98
N ALA A 8 20.26 8.43 -43.08
CA ALA A 8 19.32 8.50 -41.96
C ALA A 8 19.53 7.28 -41.06
N ALA A 9 20.15 7.48 -39.90
CA ALA A 9 20.20 6.47 -38.85
C ALA A 9 18.85 6.45 -38.13
N LEU A 10 18.02 5.44 -38.42
CA LEU A 10 16.79 5.18 -37.69
C LEU A 10 17.15 4.46 -36.39
N GLY A 11 17.38 5.21 -35.31
CA GLY A 11 17.61 4.64 -33.99
C GLY A 11 16.32 3.97 -33.48
N ALA A 12 16.36 2.68 -33.19
CA ALA A 12 15.28 1.99 -32.49
C ALA A 12 15.13 2.60 -31.09
N ILE A 13 14.04 3.31 -30.86
CA ILE A 13 13.65 3.75 -29.52
C ILE A 13 13.18 2.50 -28.78
N ALA A 14 14.04 1.95 -27.91
CA ALA A 14 13.63 0.87 -27.02
C ALA A 14 12.51 1.41 -26.10
N SER A 15 11.30 0.86 -26.26
CA SER A 15 10.18 1.16 -25.36
C SER A 15 10.53 0.62 -23.99
N VAL A 16 10.89 1.50 -23.04
CA VAL A 16 11.07 1.11 -21.64
C VAL A 16 9.69 1.03 -20.99
N SER A 17 9.09 -0.15 -21.00
CA SER A 17 7.87 -0.42 -20.21
C SER A 17 8.26 -0.87 -18.81
N ALA A 18 7.57 -0.36 -17.78
CA ALA A 18 7.61 -0.98 -16.46
C ALA A 18 7.15 -2.44 -16.55
N ALA A 19 7.77 -3.32 -15.77
CA ALA A 19 7.34 -4.69 -15.65
C ALA A 19 6.25 -4.82 -14.57
N GLY A 20 5.33 -5.76 -14.78
CA GLY A 20 4.20 -6.01 -13.89
C GLY A 20 2.88 -5.44 -14.42
N PRO A 21 1.79 -5.59 -13.66
CA PRO A 21 0.48 -5.05 -14.01
C PRO A 21 0.43 -3.51 -13.89
N ASP A 22 -0.56 -2.87 -14.50
CA ASP A 22 -0.78 -1.43 -14.29
C ASP A 22 -0.95 -1.10 -12.79
N ALA A 23 -0.47 0.06 -12.36
CA ALA A 23 -0.61 0.50 -10.98
C ALA A 23 -2.08 0.55 -10.54
N VAL A 24 -2.34 0.29 -9.26
CA VAL A 24 -3.69 0.41 -8.68
C VAL A 24 -3.93 1.86 -8.26
N PHE A 25 -4.95 2.49 -8.82
CA PHE A 25 -5.27 3.88 -8.50
C PHE A 25 -5.97 3.98 -7.13
N LEU A 26 -5.31 4.61 -6.16
CA LEU A 26 -5.86 4.77 -4.81
C LEU A 26 -6.82 5.96 -4.65
N GLY A 27 -6.89 6.86 -5.65
CA GLY A 27 -7.59 8.14 -5.51
C GLY A 27 -7.21 8.87 -4.23
N THR A 28 -8.20 9.45 -3.56
CA THR A 28 -7.99 10.15 -2.27
C THR A 28 -7.69 9.23 -1.09
N ALA A 29 -7.85 7.90 -1.21
CA ALA A 29 -7.35 6.99 -0.16
C ALA A 29 -5.81 7.05 -0.08
N GLY A 30 -5.15 7.40 -1.18
CA GLY A 30 -3.71 7.63 -1.27
C GLY A 30 -3.19 8.83 -0.48
N THR A 31 -4.03 9.59 0.24
CA THR A 31 -3.54 10.64 1.16
C THR A 31 -3.35 10.13 2.59
N TYR A 32 -3.76 8.90 2.89
CA TYR A 32 -3.73 8.34 4.25
C TYR A 32 -2.66 7.26 4.41
N ALA A 33 -1.92 7.32 5.52
CA ALA A 33 -1.10 6.20 6.00
C ALA A 33 -2.00 5.07 6.50
N ILE A 34 -3.10 5.40 7.19
CA ILE A 34 -4.07 4.43 7.69
C ILE A 34 -5.48 4.95 7.42
N LEU A 35 -6.30 4.16 6.72
CA LEU A 35 -7.72 4.46 6.49
C LEU A 35 -8.54 3.22 6.85
N SER A 36 -9.55 3.40 7.70
CA SER A 36 -10.36 2.29 8.22
C SER A 36 -11.85 2.62 8.24
N LYS A 37 -12.72 1.60 8.15
CA LYS A 37 -14.16 1.78 8.34
C LYS A 37 -14.65 1.55 9.77
N ALA A 38 -13.91 0.79 10.58
CA ALA A 38 -14.39 0.30 11.87
C ALA A 38 -13.49 0.60 13.07
N GLY A 39 -12.48 1.45 12.90
CA GLY A 39 -11.67 1.98 13.99
C GLY A 39 -10.18 1.76 13.82
N ILE A 40 -9.39 2.55 14.53
CA ILE A 40 -7.93 2.44 14.58
C ILE A 40 -7.53 2.50 16.05
N SER A 41 -6.94 1.43 16.56
CA SER A 41 -6.49 1.36 17.94
C SER A 41 -4.96 1.26 18.02
N SER A 42 -4.37 1.90 19.03
CA SER A 42 -2.95 1.79 19.35
C SER A 42 -2.79 1.41 20.82
N VAL A 43 -1.98 0.39 21.10
CA VAL A 43 -1.30 0.25 22.40
C VAL A 43 -0.03 1.10 22.32
N PRO A 44 0.03 2.26 22.98
CA PRO A 44 1.07 3.26 22.72
C PRO A 44 2.48 2.82 23.15
N ALA A 45 3.55 3.37 22.55
CA ALA A 45 3.55 4.46 21.57
C ALA A 45 3.83 3.96 20.15
N SER A 46 2.86 4.12 19.24
CA SER A 46 3.06 3.98 17.80
C SER A 46 3.69 5.24 17.21
N VAL A 47 4.34 5.13 16.06
CA VAL A 47 4.91 6.26 15.31
C VAL A 47 4.36 6.22 13.88
N ILE A 48 3.50 7.18 13.55
CA ILE A 48 2.82 7.24 12.26
C ILE A 48 3.28 8.48 11.50
N THR A 49 3.75 8.30 10.27
CA THR A 49 4.03 9.39 9.33
C THR A 49 3.00 9.36 8.22
N GLY A 50 2.15 10.40 8.16
CA GLY A 50 1.00 10.50 7.26
C GLY A 50 -0.33 10.61 8.00
N HIS A 51 -1.40 10.91 7.26
CA HIS A 51 -2.73 11.08 7.84
C HIS A 51 -3.37 9.74 8.24
N ILE A 52 -4.22 9.76 9.27
CA ILE A 52 -5.07 8.61 9.59
C ILE A 52 -6.54 9.01 9.56
N GLY A 53 -7.42 8.09 9.16
CA GLY A 53 -8.84 8.39 8.96
C GLY A 53 -9.76 7.22 9.30
N VAL A 54 -10.92 7.52 9.89
CA VAL A 54 -12.01 6.55 10.05
C VAL A 54 -13.35 7.07 9.51
N SER A 55 -14.04 6.25 8.72
CA SER A 55 -15.41 6.52 8.25
C SER A 55 -16.08 5.25 7.75
N PRO A 56 -17.36 4.98 8.06
CA PRO A 56 -18.36 5.90 8.61
C PRO A 56 -18.37 5.99 10.15
N ILE A 57 -17.51 5.24 10.84
CA ILE A 57 -17.44 5.27 12.29
C ILE A 57 -16.91 6.61 12.82
N ALA A 58 -17.31 6.98 14.03
CA ALA A 58 -16.92 8.23 14.70
C ALA A 58 -15.51 8.16 15.31
N ALA A 59 -14.98 9.32 15.70
CA ALA A 59 -13.65 9.52 16.30
C ALA A 59 -13.43 8.70 17.58
N THR A 60 -14.51 8.34 18.28
CA THR A 60 -14.47 7.48 19.48
C THR A 60 -13.91 6.08 19.21
N ALA A 61 -13.90 5.63 17.95
CA ALA A 61 -13.25 4.39 17.52
C ALA A 61 -11.75 4.55 17.19
N ILE A 62 -11.19 5.76 17.34
CA ILE A 62 -9.75 6.00 17.30
C ILE A 62 -9.23 6.02 18.73
N THR A 63 -8.74 4.89 19.21
CA THR A 63 -8.40 4.70 20.64
C THR A 63 -6.91 4.58 20.87
N GLY A 64 -6.43 5.06 22.03
CA GLY A 64 -5.01 5.00 22.40
C GLY A 64 -4.13 6.08 21.78
N PHE A 65 -4.69 7.02 21.02
CA PHE A 65 -3.93 8.12 20.41
C PHE A 65 -3.88 9.41 21.22
N SER A 66 -4.65 9.51 22.32
CA SER A 66 -4.76 10.75 23.11
C SER A 66 -5.04 11.97 22.23
N LEU A 67 -6.10 11.88 21.42
CA LEU A 67 -6.43 12.87 20.40
C LEU A 67 -6.72 14.24 21.01
N THR A 68 -6.19 15.28 20.38
CA THR A 68 -6.54 16.68 20.64
C THR A 68 -7.17 17.27 19.39
N ALA A 69 -8.46 17.59 19.44
CA ALA A 69 -9.16 18.25 18.33
C ALA A 69 -8.51 19.60 18.02
N ASP A 70 -8.35 19.91 16.74
CA ASP A 70 -7.96 21.25 16.31
C ASP A 70 -9.07 22.27 16.59
N SER A 71 -8.70 23.55 16.65
CA SER A 71 -9.62 24.68 16.87
C SER A 71 -10.81 24.72 15.90
N THR A 72 -10.64 24.23 14.68
CA THR A 72 -11.69 24.16 13.64
C THR A 72 -12.59 22.93 13.79
N ASN A 73 -12.18 21.95 14.60
CA ASN A 73 -12.80 20.64 14.75
C ASN A 73 -12.94 19.84 13.43
N VAL A 74 -12.18 20.19 12.38
CA VAL A 74 -12.16 19.43 11.11
C VAL A 74 -11.16 18.26 11.16
N PHE A 75 -10.18 18.30 12.06
CA PHE A 75 -9.25 17.20 12.33
C PHE A 75 -8.82 17.21 13.80
N ALA A 76 -8.11 16.17 14.21
CA ALA A 76 -7.40 16.10 15.48
C ALA A 76 -5.91 15.82 15.26
N THR A 77 -5.13 16.02 16.31
CA THR A 77 -3.69 15.74 16.36
C THR A 77 -3.38 14.72 17.46
N SER A 78 -2.21 14.09 17.35
CA SER A 78 -1.66 13.16 18.34
C SER A 78 -0.14 13.23 18.28
N THR A 79 0.54 13.06 19.42
CA THR A 79 2.01 12.94 19.45
C THR A 79 2.53 11.69 18.74
N GLN A 80 1.68 10.69 18.51
CA GLN A 80 2.00 9.48 17.76
C GLN A 80 1.85 9.65 16.23
N VAL A 81 1.31 10.79 15.76
CA VAL A 81 0.95 11.01 14.35
C VAL A 81 1.61 12.28 13.82
N THR A 82 2.62 12.11 12.98
CA THR A 82 3.15 13.18 12.11
C THR A 82 2.21 13.32 10.90
N GLY A 83 1.10 14.00 11.14
CA GLY A 83 -0.02 14.12 10.20
C GLY A 83 -1.26 14.66 10.90
N GLN A 84 -2.43 14.41 10.30
CA GLN A 84 -3.74 14.80 10.84
C GLN A 84 -4.60 13.56 10.99
N VAL A 85 -5.42 13.54 12.03
CA VAL A 85 -6.39 12.49 12.33
C VAL A 85 -7.76 12.97 11.91
N TYR A 86 -8.47 12.17 11.12
CA TYR A 86 -9.80 12.51 10.61
C TYR A 86 -10.84 11.46 11.02
N ALA A 87 -12.07 11.90 11.29
CA ALA A 87 -13.18 11.02 11.62
C ALA A 87 -14.50 11.52 11.03
N ALA A 88 -15.47 10.62 10.87
CA ALA A 88 -16.74 10.91 10.19
C ALA A 88 -17.63 11.94 10.91
N ASP A 89 -17.43 12.15 12.22
CA ASP A 89 -18.17 13.08 13.07
C ASP A 89 -17.47 14.44 13.27
N TYR A 90 -16.36 14.68 12.56
CA TYR A 90 -15.70 15.99 12.54
C TYR A 90 -16.42 17.01 11.64
N ALA A 91 -16.07 18.28 11.81
CA ALA A 91 -16.68 19.38 11.06
C ALA A 91 -16.40 19.29 9.54
N VAL A 92 -17.29 19.89 8.75
CA VAL A 92 -17.17 19.99 7.28
C VAL A 92 -15.84 20.67 6.91
N PRO A 93 -15.10 20.18 5.88
CA PRO A 93 -15.50 19.20 4.87
C PRO A 93 -15.08 17.74 5.16
N THR A 94 -14.67 17.42 6.39
CA THR A 94 -14.08 16.11 6.72
C THR A 94 -14.97 14.91 6.41
N PRO A 95 -16.28 14.91 6.75
CA PRO A 95 -17.13 13.75 6.48
C PRO A 95 -17.24 13.42 4.99
N SER A 96 -17.42 14.42 4.12
CA SER A 96 -17.51 14.22 2.67
C SER A 96 -16.17 13.77 2.05
N ASN A 97 -15.05 14.30 2.56
CA ASN A 97 -13.72 13.92 2.12
C ASN A 97 -13.42 12.46 2.47
N LEU A 98 -13.77 12.05 3.69
CA LEU A 98 -13.62 10.66 4.13
C LEU A 98 -14.53 9.70 3.36
N ASN A 99 -15.78 10.07 3.08
CA ASN A 99 -16.67 9.25 2.25
C ASN A 99 -16.06 8.98 0.87
N THR A 100 -15.47 10.02 0.25
CA THR A 100 -14.76 9.88 -1.02
C THR A 100 -13.52 8.98 -0.88
N ALA A 101 -12.73 9.14 0.18
CA ALA A 101 -11.55 8.31 0.43
C ALA A 101 -11.90 6.84 0.65
N ILE A 102 -12.95 6.53 1.41
CA ILE A 102 -13.43 5.16 1.62
C ILE A 102 -13.93 4.56 0.31
N GLY A 103 -14.70 5.29 -0.50
CA GLY A 103 -15.14 4.82 -1.81
C GLY A 103 -13.96 4.52 -2.76
N ASN A 104 -12.93 5.37 -2.73
CA ASN A 104 -11.71 5.16 -3.50
C ASN A 104 -10.91 3.93 -3.01
N MET A 105 -10.84 3.70 -1.70
CA MET A 105 -10.26 2.47 -1.13
C MET A 105 -11.01 1.22 -1.60
N GLU A 106 -12.34 1.22 -1.56
CA GLU A 106 -13.16 0.09 -2.00
C GLU A 106 -13.03 -0.16 -3.52
N THR A 107 -12.91 0.92 -4.31
CA THR A 107 -12.65 0.86 -5.74
C THR A 107 -11.26 0.25 -6.02
N ALA A 108 -10.23 0.73 -5.33
CA ALA A 108 -8.87 0.20 -5.43
C ALA A 108 -8.79 -1.29 -5.05
N TYR A 109 -9.48 -1.68 -3.97
CA TYR A 109 -9.60 -3.08 -3.57
C TYR A 109 -10.22 -3.93 -4.69
N THR A 110 -11.32 -3.46 -5.28
CA THR A 110 -12.04 -4.19 -6.32
C THR A 110 -11.25 -4.26 -7.61
N ASP A 111 -10.54 -3.19 -7.98
CA ASP A 111 -9.61 -3.16 -9.11
C ASP A 111 -8.49 -4.19 -8.93
N ALA A 112 -7.79 -4.14 -7.79
CA ALA A 112 -6.70 -5.07 -7.48
C ALA A 112 -7.18 -6.53 -7.45
N ALA A 113 -8.34 -6.80 -6.84
CA ALA A 113 -8.94 -8.14 -6.79
C ALA A 113 -9.44 -8.64 -8.16
N GLY A 114 -9.82 -7.73 -9.05
CA GLY A 114 -10.38 -8.04 -10.37
C GLY A 114 -9.35 -8.26 -11.48
N ARG A 115 -8.06 -7.98 -11.22
CA ARG A 115 -6.98 -8.20 -12.21
C ARG A 115 -6.92 -9.68 -12.60
N GLN A 116 -6.78 -9.96 -13.89
CA GLN A 116 -6.81 -11.32 -14.41
C GLN A 116 -5.42 -11.99 -14.29
N PRO A 117 -5.28 -13.13 -13.58
CA PRO A 117 -4.02 -13.84 -13.47
C PRO A 117 -3.70 -14.60 -14.76
N VAL A 118 -2.82 -14.02 -15.58
CA VAL A 118 -2.38 -14.58 -16.87
C VAL A 118 -1.12 -15.43 -16.78
N ASP A 119 -0.40 -15.38 -15.66
CA ASP A 119 0.85 -16.10 -15.44
C ASP A 119 0.62 -17.26 -14.47
N ASP A 120 0.67 -18.49 -14.98
CA ASP A 120 0.42 -19.70 -14.20
C ASP A 120 1.52 -19.97 -13.16
N ASP A 121 2.77 -19.52 -13.39
CA ASP A 121 3.88 -19.69 -12.45
C ASP A 121 3.72 -18.81 -11.19
N LYS A 122 2.80 -17.83 -11.25
CA LYS A 122 2.47 -16.93 -10.14
C LYS A 122 1.16 -17.27 -9.43
N LYS A 123 0.48 -18.34 -9.86
CA LYS A 123 -0.71 -18.87 -9.18
C LYS A 123 -0.32 -19.82 -8.07
N ASP A 124 -0.83 -19.59 -6.87
CA ASP A 124 -0.60 -20.40 -5.66
C ASP A 124 0.89 -20.73 -5.44
N LEU A 125 1.77 -19.76 -5.75
CA LEU A 125 3.22 -19.92 -5.65
C LEU A 125 3.62 -20.37 -4.24
N GLY A 126 4.45 -21.41 -4.15
CA GLY A 126 4.85 -21.96 -2.84
C GLY A 126 3.69 -22.50 -1.99
N SER A 127 2.53 -22.73 -2.59
CA SER A 127 1.29 -23.06 -1.87
C SER A 127 0.95 -22.02 -0.78
N GLY A 128 1.29 -20.75 -1.04
CA GLY A 128 1.08 -19.64 -0.12
C GLY A 128 2.22 -19.40 0.87
N ASP A 129 3.25 -20.24 0.94
CA ASP A 129 4.46 -19.96 1.72
C ASP A 129 5.48 -19.21 0.85
N LEU A 130 5.77 -17.96 1.19
CA LEU A 130 6.71 -17.09 0.47
C LEU A 130 8.09 -16.99 1.13
N GLY A 131 8.38 -17.84 2.12
CA GLY A 131 9.62 -17.84 2.88
C GLY A 131 10.87 -18.01 2.01
N GLY A 132 11.82 -17.09 2.15
CA GLY A 132 13.11 -17.12 1.45
C GLY A 132 13.03 -16.83 -0.04
N MET A 133 11.84 -16.50 -0.57
CA MET A 133 11.64 -16.27 -1.99
C MET A 133 12.15 -14.90 -2.44
N THR A 134 12.46 -14.78 -3.73
CA THR A 134 12.69 -13.50 -4.41
C THR A 134 11.67 -13.33 -5.52
N LEU A 135 10.79 -12.34 -5.37
CA LEU A 135 9.66 -12.10 -6.27
C LEU A 135 9.95 -10.94 -7.21
N LYS A 136 9.85 -11.21 -8.50
CA LYS A 136 9.98 -10.25 -9.60
C LYS A 136 8.64 -9.55 -9.88
N PRO A 137 8.62 -8.46 -10.65
CA PRO A 137 7.38 -7.74 -10.94
C PRO A 137 6.30 -8.66 -11.51
N GLY A 138 5.05 -8.43 -11.13
CA GLY A 138 3.94 -9.26 -11.59
C GLY A 138 2.71 -9.30 -10.70
N LEU A 139 1.68 -9.96 -11.22
CA LEU A 139 0.45 -10.30 -10.51
C LEU A 139 0.59 -11.72 -9.94
N TYR A 140 0.53 -11.85 -8.63
CA TYR A 140 0.53 -13.11 -7.90
C TYR A 140 -0.87 -13.37 -7.36
N ASN A 141 -1.40 -14.56 -7.59
CA ASN A 141 -2.77 -14.91 -7.22
C ASN A 141 -2.78 -16.15 -6.34
N PHE A 142 -3.36 -16.03 -5.16
CA PHE A 142 -3.47 -17.09 -4.18
C PHE A 142 -4.93 -17.37 -3.87
N SER A 143 -5.34 -18.61 -4.08
CA SER A 143 -6.68 -19.12 -3.74
C SER A 143 -6.85 -19.40 -2.24
N SER A 144 -5.76 -19.26 -1.47
CA SER A 144 -5.68 -19.54 -0.04
C SER A 144 -4.99 -18.42 0.74
N SER A 145 -4.65 -18.67 2.01
CA SER A 145 -3.88 -17.71 2.82
C SER A 145 -2.40 -17.74 2.43
N VAL A 146 -1.75 -16.59 2.56
CA VAL A 146 -0.31 -16.43 2.35
C VAL A 146 0.40 -16.26 3.67
N THR A 147 1.57 -16.87 3.79
CA THR A 147 2.47 -16.73 4.93
C THR A 147 3.83 -16.21 4.49
N ILE A 148 4.42 -15.34 5.32
CA ILE A 148 5.81 -14.91 5.20
C ILE A 148 6.51 -15.37 6.49
N PRO A 149 7.06 -16.60 6.51
CA PRO A 149 7.74 -17.13 7.68
C PRO A 149 9.13 -16.50 7.87
N THR A 150 9.85 -16.94 8.91
CA THR A 150 11.11 -16.34 9.39
C THR A 150 12.23 -16.23 8.35
N ALA A 151 12.14 -16.97 7.24
CA ALA A 151 13.09 -16.84 6.12
C ALA A 151 12.96 -15.50 5.36
N GLY A 152 11.90 -14.72 5.62
CA GLY A 152 11.68 -13.41 4.99
C GLY A 152 11.24 -13.51 3.53
N LEU A 153 11.15 -12.35 2.88
CA LEU A 153 10.76 -12.24 1.48
C LEU A 153 11.55 -11.12 0.82
N ILE A 154 12.05 -11.34 -0.40
CA ILE A 154 12.66 -10.28 -1.22
C ILE A 154 11.70 -9.91 -2.34
N ILE A 155 11.39 -8.63 -2.49
CA ILE A 155 10.70 -8.08 -3.66
C ILE A 155 11.73 -7.31 -4.46
N ARG A 156 11.98 -7.76 -5.70
CA ARG A 156 13.11 -7.28 -6.50
C ARG A 156 12.65 -6.76 -7.85
N GLY A 157 12.79 -5.45 -8.04
CA GLY A 157 12.62 -4.81 -9.33
C GLY A 157 13.73 -5.14 -10.31
N ASN A 158 13.51 -4.77 -11.57
CA ASN A 158 14.53 -4.84 -12.59
C ASN A 158 15.56 -3.72 -12.35
N PRO A 159 16.87 -4.03 -12.35
CA PRO A 159 17.92 -3.04 -12.12
C PRO A 159 18.09 -2.05 -13.29
N THR A 160 17.30 -2.17 -14.36
CA THR A 160 17.39 -1.30 -15.53
C THR A 160 16.80 0.07 -15.19
N GLY A 161 17.47 1.14 -15.61
CA GLY A 161 17.08 2.54 -15.39
C GLY A 161 15.80 2.97 -16.14
N SER A 162 14.75 2.14 -16.11
CA SER A 162 13.42 2.47 -16.59
C SER A 162 12.91 3.69 -15.83
N LEU A 163 12.42 4.68 -16.58
CA LEU A 163 11.80 5.87 -16.01
C LEU A 163 10.44 5.57 -15.37
N ILE A 164 9.86 4.41 -15.69
CA ILE A 164 8.59 3.93 -15.14
C ILE A 164 8.91 2.79 -14.16
N PRO A 165 8.50 2.90 -12.90
CA PRO A 165 8.87 1.93 -11.87
C PRO A 165 8.01 0.65 -11.97
N ASP A 166 8.62 -0.49 -11.69
CA ASP A 166 7.97 -1.81 -11.71
C ASP A 166 6.86 -1.93 -10.65
N THR A 167 5.94 -2.87 -10.85
CA THR A 167 4.75 -3.08 -10.00
C THR A 167 4.54 -4.53 -9.58
N TRP A 168 3.91 -4.68 -8.41
CA TRP A 168 3.50 -5.97 -7.84
C TRP A 168 2.07 -5.87 -7.34
N ILE A 169 1.25 -6.86 -7.68
CA ILE A 169 -0.07 -7.04 -7.07
C ILE A 169 -0.13 -8.46 -6.53
N PHE A 170 -0.38 -8.60 -5.25
CA PHE A 170 -0.65 -9.86 -4.57
C PHE A 170 -2.14 -9.94 -4.28
N GLN A 171 -2.86 -10.84 -4.95
CA GLN A 171 -4.26 -11.17 -4.70
C GLN A 171 -4.32 -12.37 -3.77
N ILE A 172 -4.87 -12.19 -2.58
CA ILE A 172 -4.89 -13.21 -1.54
C ILE A 172 -6.35 -13.44 -1.12
N ALA A 173 -6.88 -14.63 -1.44
CA ALA A 173 -8.25 -15.01 -1.08
C ALA A 173 -8.41 -15.31 0.43
N GLY A 174 -7.32 -15.66 1.11
CA GLY A 174 -7.27 -15.85 2.56
C GLY A 174 -6.66 -14.69 3.32
N ASN A 175 -5.96 -15.03 4.41
CA ASN A 175 -5.22 -14.09 5.25
C ASN A 175 -3.80 -13.86 4.71
N LEU A 176 -3.17 -12.76 5.11
CA LEU A 176 -1.73 -12.56 5.00
C LEU A 176 -1.13 -12.59 6.41
N ILE A 177 -0.25 -13.55 6.69
CA ILE A 177 0.33 -13.75 8.01
C ILE A 177 1.85 -13.65 7.90
N MET A 178 2.44 -12.70 8.62
CA MET A 178 3.88 -12.50 8.66
C MET A 178 4.41 -12.86 10.05
N ALA A 179 5.38 -13.77 10.11
CA ALA A 179 5.99 -14.19 11.37
C ALA A 179 6.74 -13.04 12.06
N ALA A 180 6.92 -13.14 13.37
CA ALA A 180 7.74 -12.20 14.13
C ALA A 180 9.20 -12.16 13.62
N ASN A 181 9.91 -11.07 13.89
CA ASN A 181 11.33 -10.88 13.53
C ASN A 181 11.65 -11.09 12.03
N THR A 182 10.65 -10.95 11.17
CA THR A 182 10.75 -11.24 9.74
C THR A 182 10.77 -9.94 8.93
N ARG A 183 11.35 -9.96 7.74
CA ARG A 183 11.40 -8.77 6.87
C ARG A 183 10.99 -9.07 5.44
N VAL A 184 10.19 -8.17 4.87
CA VAL A 184 10.10 -7.97 3.41
C VAL A 184 11.18 -6.96 3.02
N THR A 185 12.06 -7.34 2.10
CA THR A 185 13.20 -6.51 1.68
C THR A 185 13.04 -6.10 0.23
N LEU A 186 13.14 -4.78 -0.04
CA LEU A 186 13.12 -4.25 -1.40
C LEU A 186 14.52 -4.25 -2.01
N GLN A 187 14.63 -4.73 -3.24
CA GLN A 187 15.87 -4.72 -4.03
C GLN A 187 15.60 -4.24 -5.46
N GLY A 188 16.67 -3.88 -6.17
CA GLY A 188 16.60 -3.60 -7.61
C GLY A 188 15.67 -2.43 -7.96
N GLY A 189 15.57 -1.42 -7.10
CA GLY A 189 14.74 -0.24 -7.33
C GLY A 189 13.24 -0.43 -7.06
N ALA A 190 12.82 -1.58 -6.49
CA ALA A 190 11.44 -1.75 -6.03
C ALA A 190 11.06 -0.66 -5.01
N LEU A 191 9.86 -0.12 -5.15
CA LEU A 191 9.30 0.91 -4.28
C LEU A 191 8.06 0.39 -3.57
N ALA A 192 7.94 0.66 -2.26
CA ALA A 192 6.77 0.32 -1.47
C ALA A 192 5.45 0.83 -2.09
N SER A 193 5.47 2.02 -2.69
CA SER A 193 4.29 2.61 -3.34
C SER A 193 3.76 1.82 -4.53
N ASN A 194 4.51 0.85 -5.04
CA ASN A 194 4.15 0.06 -6.23
C ASN A 194 3.87 -1.40 -5.91
N ILE A 195 3.84 -1.74 -4.62
CA ILE A 195 3.56 -3.09 -4.13
C ILE A 195 2.19 -3.03 -3.49
N VAL A 196 1.24 -3.78 -4.04
CA VAL A 196 -0.13 -3.84 -3.54
C VAL A 196 -0.43 -5.24 -3.02
N TRP A 197 -0.90 -5.32 -1.79
CA TRP A 197 -1.42 -6.53 -1.16
C TRP A 197 -2.94 -6.40 -1.05
N GLN A 198 -3.66 -7.03 -1.97
CA GLN A 198 -5.10 -7.18 -1.86
C GLN A 198 -5.40 -8.45 -1.06
N VAL A 199 -6.00 -8.29 0.11
CA VAL A 199 -6.25 -9.39 1.06
C VAL A 199 -7.73 -9.48 1.37
N ALA A 200 -8.36 -10.61 1.02
CA ALA A 200 -9.79 -10.84 1.26
C ALA A 200 -10.07 -11.24 2.72
N GLY A 201 -9.09 -11.84 3.39
CA GLY A 201 -9.11 -12.11 4.82
C GLY A 201 -8.51 -10.98 5.66
N PHE A 202 -7.82 -11.37 6.72
CA PHE A 202 -7.15 -10.52 7.71
C PHE A 202 -5.65 -10.41 7.44
N VAL A 203 -5.03 -9.31 7.86
CA VAL A 203 -3.57 -9.15 7.84
C VAL A 203 -3.02 -9.20 9.26
N GLU A 204 -2.09 -10.12 9.52
CA GLU A 204 -1.38 -10.24 10.79
C GLU A 204 0.12 -10.05 10.57
N VAL A 205 0.70 -9.06 11.25
CA VAL A 205 2.13 -8.78 11.23
C VAL A 205 2.68 -8.99 12.63
N GLY A 206 3.52 -10.01 12.79
CA GLY A 206 4.10 -10.42 14.07
C GLY A 206 5.07 -9.40 14.67
N ASP A 207 5.48 -9.65 15.90
CA ASP A 207 6.36 -8.75 16.66
C ASP A 207 7.65 -8.43 15.89
N GLU A 208 8.05 -7.16 15.91
CA GLU A 208 9.28 -6.65 15.28
C GLU A 208 9.43 -6.96 13.77
N ALA A 209 8.36 -7.41 13.11
CA ALA A 209 8.38 -7.70 11.67
C ALA A 209 8.30 -6.40 10.85
N HIS A 210 8.86 -6.42 9.64
CA HIS A 210 8.89 -5.28 8.73
C HIS A 210 8.24 -5.59 7.38
N LEU A 211 7.12 -4.94 7.08
CA LEU A 211 6.39 -5.08 5.83
C LEU A 211 6.61 -3.86 4.91
N GLU A 212 6.48 -4.10 3.61
CA GLU A 212 6.63 -3.11 2.55
C GLU A 212 5.40 -3.20 1.63
N GLY A 213 4.72 -2.07 1.39
CA GLY A 213 3.62 -2.00 0.41
C GLY A 213 2.31 -1.39 0.90
N ILE A 214 1.35 -1.32 -0.02
CA ILE A 214 -0.01 -0.84 0.21
C ILE A 214 -0.91 -2.04 0.52
N LEU A 215 -1.49 -2.06 1.71
CA LEU A 215 -2.47 -3.06 2.11
C LEU A 215 -3.89 -2.59 1.73
N LEU A 216 -4.57 -3.34 0.87
CA LEU A 216 -6.00 -3.22 0.56
C LEU A 216 -6.72 -4.42 1.19
N VAL A 217 -7.24 -4.24 2.40
CA VAL A 217 -7.73 -5.35 3.24
C VAL A 217 -9.25 -5.32 3.34
N LYS A 218 -9.90 -6.43 3.00
CA LYS A 218 -11.37 -6.55 3.08
C LYS A 218 -11.87 -6.60 4.52
N THR A 219 -11.07 -7.18 5.41
CA THR A 219 -11.35 -7.20 6.84
C THR A 219 -10.46 -6.21 7.57
N GLY A 220 -9.69 -6.65 8.56
CA GLY A 220 -8.87 -5.82 9.43
C GLY A 220 -7.39 -6.15 9.33
N ALA A 221 -6.57 -5.37 10.00
CA ALA A 221 -5.15 -5.60 10.10
C ALA A 221 -4.68 -5.45 11.55
N GLN A 222 -3.79 -6.33 11.99
CA GLN A 222 -3.08 -6.22 13.26
C GLN A 222 -1.58 -6.17 13.02
N PHE A 223 -0.95 -5.20 13.67
CA PHE A 223 0.49 -5.08 13.77
C PHE A 223 0.86 -5.24 15.24
N SER A 224 1.61 -6.31 15.53
CA SER A 224 2.03 -6.67 16.88
C SER A 224 3.21 -5.80 17.33
N THR A 225 3.76 -6.08 18.50
CA THR A 225 4.65 -5.16 19.22
C THR A 225 5.89 -4.84 18.39
N GLY A 226 6.12 -3.55 18.15
CA GLY A 226 7.32 -3.09 17.44
C GLY A 226 7.35 -3.41 15.94
N ALA A 227 6.26 -3.95 15.37
CA ALA A 227 6.16 -4.16 13.94
C ALA A 227 6.26 -2.82 13.17
N SER A 228 6.62 -2.89 11.90
CA SER A 228 6.78 -1.71 11.05
C SER A 228 6.29 -1.91 9.62
N LEU A 229 5.82 -0.82 9.02
CA LEU A 229 5.35 -0.76 7.65
C LEU A 229 5.88 0.50 6.95
N ASN A 230 6.55 0.32 5.82
CA ASN A 230 6.68 1.37 4.81
C ASN A 230 5.57 1.15 3.79
N GLY A 231 4.53 1.99 3.81
CA GLY A 231 3.29 1.62 3.15
C GLY A 231 2.05 2.32 3.64
N ARG A 232 0.91 1.71 3.33
CA ARG A 232 -0.42 2.17 3.74
C ARG A 232 -1.24 1.01 4.26
N ILE A 233 -2.08 1.27 5.26
CA ILE A 233 -3.07 0.31 5.76
C ILE A 233 -4.45 0.82 5.38
N LEU A 234 -5.05 0.25 4.34
CA LEU A 234 -6.40 0.61 3.86
C LEU A 234 -7.34 -0.57 4.13
N ALA A 235 -8.04 -0.53 5.26
CA ALA A 235 -8.83 -1.64 5.79
C ALA A 235 -10.33 -1.35 5.80
N GLN A 236 -11.14 -2.30 5.31
CA GLN A 236 -12.60 -2.18 5.32
C GLN A 236 -13.24 -2.54 6.68
N THR A 237 -12.45 -2.95 7.67
CA THR A 237 -12.84 -3.02 9.09
C THR A 237 -11.76 -2.37 9.98
N ALA A 238 -11.43 -2.90 11.15
CA ALA A 238 -10.58 -2.24 12.14
C ALA A 238 -9.07 -2.50 11.94
N VAL A 239 -8.25 -1.53 12.36
CA VAL A 239 -6.79 -1.63 12.43
C VAL A 239 -6.35 -1.60 13.89
N THR A 240 -5.47 -2.52 14.28
CA THR A 240 -4.92 -2.62 15.64
C THR A 240 -3.40 -2.54 15.60
N LEU A 241 -2.82 -1.61 16.35
CA LEU A 241 -1.39 -1.35 16.40
C LEU A 241 -0.87 -1.58 17.82
N GLN A 242 0.33 -2.13 17.95
CA GLN A 242 1.04 -2.26 19.21
C GLN A 242 2.44 -1.67 19.06
N SER A 243 2.65 -0.45 19.55
CA SER A 243 3.93 0.28 19.40
C SER A 243 4.49 0.20 17.97
N THR A 244 3.62 0.35 16.96
CA THR A 244 3.93 0.08 15.56
C THR A 244 4.46 1.33 14.86
N THR A 245 5.42 1.18 13.95
CA THR A 245 5.85 2.27 13.06
C THR A 245 5.17 2.15 11.70
N VAL A 246 4.44 3.17 11.26
CA VAL A 246 3.82 3.21 9.92
C VAL A 246 4.27 4.46 9.19
N THR A 247 4.98 4.29 8.09
CA THR A 247 5.50 5.39 7.27
C THR A 247 4.85 5.36 5.91
N GLN A 248 4.01 6.37 5.62
CA GLN A 248 3.47 6.57 4.29
C GLN A 248 4.61 6.71 3.27
N PRO A 249 4.58 6.02 2.13
CA PRO A 249 5.60 6.16 1.10
C PRO A 249 5.67 7.62 0.63
N SER A 250 6.87 8.18 0.54
CA SER A 250 7.11 9.41 -0.24
C SER A 250 6.90 9.04 -1.70
N ASP A 251 5.83 9.56 -2.31
CA ASP A 251 5.34 9.11 -3.61
C ASP A 251 6.46 8.85 -4.63
N GLY A 252 6.57 7.60 -5.08
CA GLY A 252 7.35 7.25 -6.26
C GLY A 252 6.65 7.74 -7.52
N ARG A 253 6.59 9.06 -7.76
CA ARG A 253 6.19 9.73 -9.02
C ARG A 253 4.96 9.18 -9.77
N LEU A 254 4.03 8.48 -9.12
CA LEU A 254 2.85 7.89 -9.76
C LEU A 254 1.57 8.25 -9.01
N LEU A 255 1.27 9.55 -8.85
CA LEU A 255 -0.12 10.05 -8.78
C LEU A 255 -0.30 11.45 -9.41
N ALA A 256 0.69 11.95 -10.17
CA ALA A 256 0.60 13.22 -10.88
C ALA A 256 1.21 13.15 -12.29
N GLN A 257 0.56 12.39 -13.19
CA GLN A 257 0.67 12.53 -14.65
C GLN A 257 -0.53 11.74 -15.21
N THR A 258 -1.50 12.28 -15.95
CA THR A 258 -1.45 13.35 -16.95
C THR A 258 -2.81 14.07 -17.05
N ALA A 259 -2.88 15.33 -16.63
CA ALA A 259 -3.95 16.26 -17.06
C ALA A 259 -3.42 17.66 -17.45
N ASP A 260 -2.13 17.95 -17.28
CA ASP A 260 -1.53 19.28 -17.54
C ASP A 260 -0.47 19.26 -18.66
N ILE A 261 -0.73 18.49 -19.72
CA ILE A 261 -0.08 18.74 -21.01
C ILE A 261 -1.19 18.66 -22.07
N LEU A 262 -1.72 19.85 -22.37
CA LEU A 262 -2.57 20.28 -23.49
C LEU A 262 -3.81 21.07 -23.00
N ALA A 263 -3.53 22.31 -22.59
CA ALA A 263 -4.38 23.48 -22.81
C ALA A 263 -3.46 24.64 -23.18
#